data_AF-X0TXH0-F1
#
_entry.id   AF-X0TXH0-F1
#
_cell.length_a   1.000
_cell.length_b   1.000
_cell.length_c   1.000
_cell.angle_alpha   90.00
_cell.angle_beta   90.00
_cell.angle_gamma   90.00
#
_symmetry.space_group_name_H-M   'P 1'
#
loop_
_entity.id
_entity.type
_entity.pdbx_description
1 polymer ?
#
loop_
_entity_poly.entity_id
_entity_poly.type
_entity_poly.pdbx_seq_one_letter_code
_entity_poly.pdbx_strand_id
1 'polypeptide(L)' 'MGKRRRSRELAIKVLFHLEFSSDDPATIFALICNNFGASEDVKPFSEELVLGVCGHLKELDSLIGKASKN' A
#
# COMPACT_ATOMS: atom_id res chain seq x y z
N MET A 1 -3.68 17.58 8.83
CA MET A 1 -4.32 16.28 8.49
C MET A 1 -3.81 15.19 9.42
N GLY A 2 -4.66 14.26 9.84
CA GLY A 2 -4.28 13.23 10.83
C GLY A 2 -3.24 12.23 10.31
N LYS A 3 -2.40 11.73 11.23
CA LYS A 3 -1.33 10.74 10.96
C LYS A 3 -1.84 9.52 10.17
N ARG A 4 -2.94 8.90 10.61
CA ARG A 4 -3.56 7.73 9.95
C ARG A 4 -4.03 8.01 8.52
N ARG A 5 -4.46 9.24 8.21
CA ARG A 5 -4.86 9.61 6.86
C ARG A 5 -3.66 9.66 5.93
N ARG A 6 -2.58 10.36 6.34
CA ARG A 6 -1.34 10.45 5.56
C ARG A 6 -0.70 9.07 5.33
N SER A 7 -0.74 8.19 6.33
CA SER A 7 -0.26 6.81 6.14
C SER A 7 -1.06 6.04 5.09
N ARG A 8 -2.40 6.18 5.07
CA ARG A 8 -3.23 5.56 4.03
C ARG A 8 -2.95 6.15 2.65
N GLU A 9 -2.74 7.46 2.56
CA GLU A 9 -2.38 8.12 1.29
C GLU A 9 -1.04 7.60 0.74
N LEU A 10 -0.03 7.39 1.60
CA LEU A 10 1.24 6.77 1.19
C LEU A 10 1.04 5.31 0.76
N ALA A 11 0.29 4.51 1.52
CA ALA A 11 0.04 3.11 1.19
C ALA A 11 -0.63 2.94 -0.18
N ILE A 12 -1.63 3.79 -0.51
CA ILE A 12 -2.30 3.77 -1.82
C ILE A 12 -1.30 4.06 -2.95
N LYS A 13 -0.40 5.04 -2.78
CA LYS A 13 0.63 5.34 -3.79
C LYS A 13 1.55 4.15 -4.06
N VAL A 14 1.93 3.44 -3.00
CA VAL A 14 2.80 2.26 -3.10
C VAL A 14 2.07 1.10 -3.78
N LEU A 15 0.84 0.79 -3.36
CA LEU A 15 0.03 -0.27 -3.94
C LEU A 15 -0.25 -0.03 -5.43
N PHE A 16 -0.52 1.22 -5.81
CA PHE A 16 -0.68 1.59 -7.22
C PHE A 16 0.59 1.35 -8.04
N HIS A 17 1.77 1.62 -7.48
CA HIS A 17 3.02 1.34 -8.18
C HIS A 17 3.25 -0.17 -8.35
N LEU A 18 2.91 -0.96 -7.32
CA LEU A 18 3.01 -2.42 -7.34
C LEU A 18 2.06 -3.09 -8.35
N GLU A 19 0.96 -2.45 -8.73
CA GLU A 19 0.06 -2.99 -9.76
C GLU A 19 0.77 -3.15 -11.13
N PHE A 20 1.77 -2.31 -11.40
CA PHE A 20 2.52 -2.30 -12.66
C PHE A 20 3.92 -2.93 -12.56
N SER A 21 4.27 -3.50 -11.40
CA SER A 21 5.58 -4.11 -11.15
C SER A 21 5.44 -5.52 -10.55
N SER A 22 6.34 -6.42 -10.93
CA SER A 22 6.47 -7.75 -10.31
C SER A 22 7.46 -7.75 -9.13
N ASP A 23 7.90 -6.57 -8.69
CA ASP A 23 8.92 -6.42 -7.66
C ASP A 23 8.37 -6.71 -6.25
N ASP A 24 9.28 -7.01 -5.33
CA ASP A 24 8.97 -7.25 -3.93
C ASP A 24 8.33 -6.01 -3.25
N PRO A 25 7.18 -6.15 -2.57
CA PRO A 25 6.47 -5.04 -1.92
C PRO A 25 7.29 -4.24 -0.91
N ALA A 26 8.16 -4.90 -0.13
CA ALA A 26 9.00 -4.22 0.85
C ALA A 26 10.08 -3.36 0.15
N THR A 27 10.65 -3.90 -0.92
CA THR A 27 11.63 -3.20 -1.76
C THR A 27 11.03 -1.95 -2.41
N ILE A 28 9.84 -2.07 -3.01
CA ILE A 28 9.14 -0.93 -3.62
C ILE A 28 8.71 0.10 -2.56
N PHE A 29 8.24 -0.36 -1.40
CA PHE A 29 7.89 0.54 -0.30
C PHE A 29 9.09 1.39 0.12
N ALA A 30 10.26 0.77 0.31
CA ALA A 30 11.49 1.47 0.67
C ALA A 30 11.92 2.46 -0.43
N LEU A 31 11.86 2.04 -1.70
CA LEU A 31 12.19 2.89 -2.85
C LEU A 31 11.32 4.16 -2.90
N ILE A 32 10.00 4.00 -2.74
CA ILE A 32 9.05 5.13 -2.75
C ILE A 32 9.29 6.04 -1.54
N CYS A 33 9.51 5.47 -0.35
CA CYS A 33 9.81 6.27 0.84
C CYS A 33 11.09 7.11 0.65
N ASN A 34 12.12 6.53 0.03
CA ASN A 34 13.40 7.20 -0.21
C ASN A 34 13.28 8.28 -1.31
N ASN A 35 12.63 7.99 -2.43
CA ASN A 35 12.51 8.95 -3.54
C ASN A 35 11.62 10.15 -3.20
N PHE A 36 10.59 9.97 -2.39
CA PHE A 36 9.61 11.02 -2.10
C PHE A 36 9.74 11.64 -0.70
N GLY A 37 10.75 11.23 0.08
CA GLY A 37 11.00 11.79 1.41
C GLY A 37 9.81 11.59 2.37
N ALA A 38 9.30 10.35 2.44
CA ALA A 38 8.17 10.04 3.32
C ALA A 38 8.53 10.32 4.79
N SER A 39 7.66 11.02 5.50
CA SER A 39 7.85 11.33 6.92
C SER A 39 7.92 10.06 7.77
N GLU A 40 8.91 9.95 8.66
CA GLU A 40 9.12 8.74 9.48
C GLU A 40 7.90 8.36 10.32
N ASP A 41 7.09 9.34 10.72
CA ASP A 41 5.89 9.08 11.51
C ASP A 41 4.84 8.28 10.74
N VAL A 42 4.78 8.39 9.41
CA VAL A 42 3.75 7.72 8.61
C VAL A 42 4.17 6.33 8.11
N LYS A 43 5.47 6.06 8.01
CA LYS A 43 6.01 4.83 7.40
C LYS A 43 5.51 3.54 8.05
N PRO A 44 5.55 3.35 9.40
CA PRO A 44 5.28 2.05 9.99
C PRO A 44 3.86 1.54 9.69
N PHE A 45 2.87 2.44 9.77
CA PHE A 45 1.49 2.05 9.45
C PHE A 45 1.23 1.94 7.95
N SER A 46 1.95 2.72 7.12
CA SER A 46 1.86 2.54 5.67
C SER A 46 2.42 1.19 5.22
N GLU A 47 3.55 0.78 5.80
CA GLU A 47 4.18 -0.51 5.52
C GLU A 47 3.27 -1.68 5.92
N GLU A 48 2.69 -1.61 7.13
CA GLU A 48 1.71 -2.60 7.60
C GLU A 48 0.53 -2.75 6.61
N LEU A 49 0.01 -1.63 6.10
CA LEU A 49 -1.07 -1.65 5.11
C LEU A 49 -0.62 -2.26 3.77
N VAL A 50 0.55 -1.87 3.26
CA VAL A 50 1.07 -2.37 1.97
C VAL A 50 1.32 -3.88 2.06
N LEU A 51 2.10 -4.32 3.05
CA LEU A 51 2.43 -5.73 3.23
C LEU A 51 1.18 -6.57 3.54
N GLY A 52 0.27 -6.04 4.35
CA GLY A 52 -1.00 -6.69 4.67
C GLY A 52 -1.88 -6.88 3.45
N VAL A 53 -2.03 -5.85 2.61
CA VAL A 53 -2.78 -5.96 1.35
C VAL A 53 -2.11 -6.96 0.41
N CYS A 54 -0.80 -6.83 0.17
CA CYS A 54 -0.05 -7.76 -0.69
C CYS A 54 -0.16 -9.22 -0.24
N GLY A 55 -0.09 -9.48 1.07
CA GLY A 55 -0.24 -10.81 1.64
C GLY A 55 -1.64 -11.41 1.51
N HIS A 56 -2.68 -10.58 1.38
CA HIS A 56 -4.09 -11.00 1.31
C HIS A 56 -4.76 -10.65 -0.03
N LEU A 57 -4.01 -10.32 -1.08
CA LEU A 57 -4.54 -9.84 -2.37
C LEU A 57 -5.68 -10.72 -2.90
N LYS A 58 -5.46 -12.03 -2.99
CA LYS A 58 -6.46 -12.97 -3.52
C LYS A 58 -7.77 -12.97 -2.72
N GLU A 59 -7.67 -12.86 -1.40
CA GLU A 59 -8.84 -12.82 -0.53
C GLU A 59 -9.59 -11.49 -0.70
N LEU A 60 -8.85 -10.37 -0.68
CA LEU A 60 -9.40 -9.03 -0.84
C LEU A 60 -10.09 -8.88 -2.20
N ASP A 61 -9.46 -9.33 -3.29
CA ASP A 61 -10.04 -9.31 -4.63
C ASP A 61 -11.31 -10.16 -4.71
N SER A 62 -11.34 -11.32 -4.04
CA SER A 62 -12.54 -12.15 -3.95
C SER A 62 -13.68 -11.43 -3.22
N LEU A 63 -13.38 -10.77 -2.10
CA LEU A 63 -14.37 -10.00 -1.33
C LEU A 63 -14.90 -8.80 -2.12
N ILE A 64 -14.02 -8.05 -2.78
CA ILE A 64 -14.38 -6.91 -3.64
C ILE A 64 -15.24 -7.38 -4.80
N GLY A 65 -14.87 -8.49 -5.45
CA GLY A 65 -15.61 -9.09 -6.56
C GLY A 65 -17.03 -9.52 -6.15
N LYS A 66 -17.20 -10.07 -4.94
CA LYS A 66 -18.53 -10.43 -4.40
C LYS A 66 -19.42 -9.22 -4.10
N ALA A 67 -18.81 -8.09 -3.75
CA ALA A 67 -19.54 -6.86 -3.40
C ALA A 67 -19.81 -5.95 -4.61
N SER A 68 -19.06 -6.12 -5.70
CA SER A 68 -19.19 -5.33 -6.93
C SER A 68 -20.31 -5.87 -7.82
N LYS A 69 -21.21 -5.01 -8.27
CA LYS A 69 -22.21 -5.31 -9.32
C LYS A 69 -21.92 -4.42 -10.53
N ASN A 70 -21.95 -5.01 -11.72
CA ASN A 70 -21.89 -4.29 -12.99
C ASN A 70 -23.22 -3.61 -13.30
#